data_AF-A0A6A4LBX9-F1
#
_entry.id   AF-A0A6A4LBX9-F1
#
_cell.length_a   1.000
_cell.length_b   1.000
_cell.length_c   1.000
_cell.angle_alpha   90.00
_cell.angle_beta   90.00
_cell.angle_gamma   90.00
#
_symmetry.space_group_name_H-M   'P 1'
#
loop_
_entity.id
_entity.type
_entity.pdbx_description
1 polymer ?
#
loop_
_entity_poly.entity_id
_entity_poly.type
_entity_poly.pdbx_seq_one_letter_code
_entity_poly.pdbx_strand_id
1 'polypeptide(L)'
;FLAQGRYEIIRNYVPKVGSLGLDVLYRTSTVQVNLDFSSEVDMIKKFRASLALQPIATALFANSPFTEGKPNGYLSMRSQVWTDYDNNRTGMLPFVFDDSFGFEQYVDYALDVPMYFVYRKKKYIDCSGLSFRDFMSGKLSPIPGELATLNDWENHLATIYPEVRLKRYLEMRGADGGPWRSLCGLPAFWVGILYDEVSLQSVLDITADWTPEERQMLRNKAPKSGLKTPFRDGLLRHVAEEVVKLAKDGLERRGFKESGFLNEVAEVVRTGKLSQVY
;
A
#
# COMPACT_ATOMS: atom_id res chain seq x y z
N PHE A 1 -2.22 -20.44 -15.57
CA PHE A 1 -2.98 -19.18 -15.60
C PHE A 1 -4.22 -19.33 -14.73
N LEU A 2 -4.48 -18.39 -13.82
CA LEU A 2 -5.71 -18.38 -13.03
C LEU A 2 -6.89 -18.09 -13.95
N ALA A 3 -7.67 -19.11 -14.30
CA ALA A 3 -8.89 -19.00 -15.10
C ALA A 3 -10.03 -18.38 -14.26
N GLN A 4 -9.88 -17.11 -13.91
CA GLN A 4 -10.95 -16.33 -13.27
C GLN A 4 -11.31 -15.15 -14.17
N GLY A 5 -12.57 -15.07 -14.61
CA GLY A 5 -13.04 -14.05 -15.58
C GLY A 5 -12.73 -12.59 -15.19
N ARG A 6 -12.55 -12.29 -13.90
CA ARG A 6 -12.08 -10.97 -13.46
C ARG A 6 -10.72 -10.57 -14.02
N TYR A 7 -9.78 -11.51 -14.15
CA TYR A 7 -8.43 -11.19 -14.62
C TYR A 7 -8.39 -10.89 -16.12
N GLU A 8 -9.34 -11.43 -16.89
CA GLU A 8 -9.47 -11.10 -18.31
C GLU A 8 -9.85 -9.63 -18.51
N ILE A 9 -10.86 -9.15 -17.76
CA ILE A 9 -11.26 -7.75 -17.78
C ILE A 9 -10.10 -6.84 -17.39
N ILE A 10 -9.42 -7.14 -16.27
CA ILE A 10 -8.30 -6.33 -15.79
C ILE A 10 -7.14 -6.36 -16.79
N ARG A 11 -6.79 -7.52 -17.37
CA ARG A 11 -5.73 -7.67 -18.38
C ARG A 11 -6.01 -6.81 -19.61
N ASN A 12 -7.26 -6.72 -20.04
CA ASN A 12 -7.66 -5.94 -21.21
C ASN A 12 -7.71 -4.43 -20.94
N TYR A 13 -8.01 -4.04 -19.70
CA TYR A 13 -8.13 -2.63 -19.32
C TYR A 13 -6.80 -1.99 -18.96
N VAL A 14 -5.96 -2.66 -18.18
CA VAL A 14 -4.73 -2.09 -17.60
C VAL A 14 -3.77 -1.48 -18.64
N PRO A 15 -3.54 -2.07 -19.84
CA PRO A 15 -2.73 -1.45 -20.88
C PRO A 15 -3.24 -0.10 -21.41
N LYS A 16 -4.51 0.25 -21.14
CA LYS A 16 -5.11 1.53 -21.52
C LYS A 16 -4.80 2.66 -20.52
N VAL A 17 -4.34 2.32 -19.32
CA VAL A 17 -4.16 3.26 -18.20
C VAL A 17 -2.76 3.28 -17.59
N GLY A 18 -1.87 2.36 -18.00
CA GLY A 18 -0.47 2.32 -17.60
C GLY A 18 0.34 1.34 -18.45
N SER A 19 1.66 1.56 -18.57
CA SER A 19 2.53 0.70 -19.39
C SER A 19 3.11 -0.50 -18.64
N LEU A 20 3.20 -0.41 -17.31
CA LEU A 20 3.79 -1.46 -16.45
C LEU A 20 2.74 -2.38 -15.82
N GLY A 21 1.45 -2.13 -16.05
CA GLY A 21 0.44 -2.76 -15.22
C GLY A 21 0.27 -4.27 -15.45
N LEU A 22 0.65 -4.80 -16.62
CA LEU A 22 0.72 -6.25 -16.84
C LEU A 22 1.80 -6.94 -15.98
N ASP A 23 2.87 -6.22 -15.62
CA ASP A 23 3.91 -6.77 -14.74
C ASP A 23 3.41 -6.94 -13.32
N VAL A 24 2.59 -6.00 -12.84
CA VAL A 24 1.91 -6.14 -11.55
C VAL A 24 1.08 -7.44 -11.52
N LEU A 25 0.34 -7.73 -12.59
CA LEU A 25 -0.53 -8.91 -12.69
C LEU A 25 0.25 -10.23 -12.71
N TYR A 26 1.38 -10.29 -13.41
CA TYR A 26 2.06 -11.56 -13.71
C TYR A 26 3.39 -11.78 -13.00
N ARG A 27 4.09 -10.71 -12.60
CA ARG A 27 5.50 -10.76 -12.19
C ARG A 27 5.76 -10.19 -10.79
N THR A 28 4.73 -9.95 -9.99
CA THR A 28 4.90 -9.43 -8.62
C THR A 28 4.33 -10.35 -7.54
N SER A 29 4.89 -10.24 -6.34
CA SER A 29 4.40 -10.88 -5.13
C SER A 29 4.65 -9.96 -3.94
N THR A 30 3.78 -10.01 -2.92
CA THR A 30 3.76 -9.06 -1.81
C THR A 30 3.43 -9.79 -0.51
N VAL A 31 3.94 -9.28 0.60
CA VAL A 31 3.36 -9.53 1.92
C VAL A 31 2.64 -8.26 2.38
N GLN A 32 1.45 -8.42 2.94
CA GLN A 32 0.61 -7.33 3.43
C GLN A 32 0.11 -7.67 4.83
N VAL A 33 -0.20 -6.64 5.60
CA VAL A 33 -0.88 -6.79 6.90
C VAL A 33 -2.14 -5.93 6.89
N ASN A 34 -3.19 -6.48 7.48
CA ASN A 34 -4.50 -5.86 7.63
C ASN A 34 -4.69 -5.53 9.11
N LEU A 35 -4.95 -4.27 9.44
CA LEU A 35 -5.04 -3.78 10.80
C LEU A 35 -6.31 -2.93 11.00
N ASP A 36 -6.90 -3.09 12.16
CA ASP A 36 -8.15 -2.45 12.56
C ASP A 36 -7.93 -1.04 13.12
N PHE A 37 -9.01 -0.28 13.14
CA PHE A 37 -9.13 1.01 13.80
C PHE A 37 -10.37 1.02 14.69
N SER A 38 -10.32 1.79 15.76
CA SER A 38 -11.36 1.86 16.80
C SER A 38 -12.39 2.97 16.56
N SER A 39 -12.03 3.97 15.75
CA SER A 39 -12.85 5.15 15.44
C SER A 39 -12.37 5.80 14.14
N GLU A 40 -13.11 6.78 13.63
CA GLU A 40 -12.66 7.61 12.50
C GLU A 40 -11.37 8.38 12.83
N VAL A 41 -11.25 8.91 14.04
CA VAL A 41 -10.04 9.62 14.49
C VAL A 41 -8.83 8.69 14.51
N ASP A 42 -8.99 7.47 15.04
CA ASP A 42 -7.94 6.44 15.03
C ASP A 42 -7.60 6.01 13.60
N MET A 43 -8.60 5.87 12.73
CA MET A 43 -8.41 5.58 11.30
C MET A 43 -7.55 6.65 10.63
N ILE A 44 -7.88 7.94 10.81
CA ILE A 44 -7.14 9.06 10.21
C ILE A 44 -5.67 9.04 10.67
N LYS A 45 -5.43 8.88 11.98
CA LYS A 45 -4.09 8.80 12.55
C LYS A 45 -3.28 7.64 11.94
N LYS A 46 -3.84 6.43 11.95
CA LYS A 46 -3.18 5.25 11.39
C LYS A 46 -2.96 5.39 9.89
N PHE A 47 -3.93 5.92 9.13
CA PHE A 47 -3.80 6.07 7.68
C PHE A 47 -2.69 7.07 7.32
N ARG A 48 -2.63 8.22 7.99
CA ARG A 48 -1.56 9.22 7.80
C ARG A 48 -0.18 8.65 8.15
N ALA A 49 -0.05 8.03 9.32
CA ALA A 49 1.19 7.38 9.75
C ALA A 49 1.64 6.31 8.75
N SER A 50 0.72 5.44 8.34
CA SER A 50 0.99 4.38 7.38
C SER A 50 1.42 4.91 6.01
N LEU A 51 0.70 5.88 5.44
CA LEU A 51 1.07 6.45 4.14
C LEU A 51 2.44 7.11 4.20
N ALA A 52 2.72 7.91 5.24
CA ALA A 52 4.01 8.58 5.39
C ALA A 52 5.16 7.57 5.49
N LEU A 53 4.97 6.48 6.24
CA LEU A 53 6.01 5.46 6.44
C LEU A 53 6.05 4.39 5.34
N GLN A 54 5.10 4.35 4.41
CA GLN A 54 5.04 3.28 3.43
C GLN A 54 6.30 3.16 2.56
N PRO A 55 6.95 4.27 2.12
CA PRO A 55 8.25 4.21 1.44
C PRO A 55 9.38 3.63 2.31
N ILE A 56 9.33 3.79 3.63
CA ILE A 56 10.28 3.15 4.56
C ILE A 56 10.06 1.65 4.58
N ALA A 57 8.80 1.19 4.66
CA ALA A 57 8.49 -0.24 4.55
C ALA A 57 8.92 -0.80 3.18
N THR A 58 8.68 -0.08 2.08
CA THR A 58 9.20 -0.49 0.76
C THR A 58 10.72 -0.61 0.77
N ALA A 59 11.46 0.34 1.38
CA ALA A 59 12.90 0.29 1.45
C ALA A 59 13.44 -0.85 2.33
N LEU A 60 12.77 -1.16 3.44
CA LEU A 60 13.14 -2.23 4.37
C LEU A 60 12.92 -3.63 3.78
N PHE A 61 11.85 -3.78 2.99
CA PHE A 61 11.40 -5.04 2.43
C PHE A 61 11.64 -5.14 0.92
N ALA A 62 12.52 -4.33 0.34
CA ALA A 62 12.84 -4.39 -1.09
C ALA A 62 13.49 -5.73 -1.46
N ASN A 63 12.95 -6.44 -2.46
CA ASN A 63 13.39 -7.80 -2.79
C ASN A 63 13.13 -8.18 -4.26
N SER A 64 13.29 -7.24 -5.19
CA SER A 64 13.08 -7.50 -6.63
C SER A 64 14.10 -6.83 -7.55
N PRO A 65 15.41 -7.09 -7.40
CA PRO A 65 16.46 -6.43 -8.17
C PRO A 65 16.76 -7.06 -9.55
N PHE A 66 16.09 -8.15 -9.91
CA PHE A 66 16.34 -8.87 -11.16
C PHE A 66 15.09 -8.92 -12.05
N THR A 67 15.29 -8.79 -13.36
CA THR A 67 14.28 -9.06 -14.39
C THR A 67 14.94 -9.93 -15.46
N GLU A 68 14.30 -11.04 -15.84
CA GLU A 68 14.77 -11.93 -16.92
C GLU A 68 16.23 -12.37 -16.76
N GLY A 69 16.62 -12.68 -15.52
CA GLY A 69 17.96 -13.16 -15.18
C GLY A 69 19.06 -12.09 -15.09
N LYS A 70 18.73 -10.80 -15.18
CA LYS A 70 19.70 -9.69 -15.11
C LYS A 70 19.31 -8.63 -14.07
N PRO A 71 20.27 -7.92 -13.45
CA PRO A 71 19.99 -6.76 -12.61
C PRO A 71 19.17 -5.71 -13.40
N ASN A 72 18.07 -5.24 -12.83
CA ASN A 72 17.14 -4.33 -13.48
C ASN A 72 17.33 -2.85 -13.07
N GLY A 73 18.27 -2.57 -12.16
CA GLY A 73 18.61 -1.22 -11.70
C GLY A 73 17.74 -0.68 -10.57
N TYR A 74 16.83 -1.51 -10.01
CA TYR A 74 16.02 -1.20 -8.84
C TYR A 74 16.34 -2.15 -7.69
N LEU A 75 16.00 -1.76 -6.46
CA LEU A 75 15.98 -2.67 -5.31
C LEU A 75 14.60 -3.32 -5.17
N SER A 76 13.54 -2.55 -5.44
CA SER A 76 12.17 -3.03 -5.56
C SER A 76 11.60 -2.65 -6.94
N MET A 77 11.82 -3.51 -7.94
CA MET A 77 11.11 -3.38 -9.22
C MET A 77 9.59 -3.53 -9.02
N ARG A 78 9.17 -4.34 -8.05
CA ARG A 78 7.76 -4.46 -7.67
C ARG A 78 7.15 -3.10 -7.35
N SER A 79 7.76 -2.32 -6.47
CA SER A 79 7.23 -1.01 -6.10
C SER A 79 7.28 -0.05 -7.30
N GLN A 80 8.33 -0.12 -8.12
CA GLN A 80 8.45 0.68 -9.34
C GLN A 80 7.27 0.44 -10.31
N VAL A 81 6.87 -0.81 -10.56
CA VAL A 81 5.77 -1.09 -11.51
C VAL A 81 4.41 -0.58 -11.04
N TRP A 82 4.22 -0.36 -9.73
CA TRP A 82 3.02 0.29 -9.17
C TRP A 82 2.97 1.80 -9.39
N THR A 83 4.03 2.42 -9.92
CA THR A 83 4.03 3.85 -10.29
C THR A 83 3.37 4.12 -11.65
N ASP A 84 3.20 3.08 -12.47
CA ASP A 84 2.63 3.17 -13.82
C ASP A 84 1.66 1.99 -14.10
N TYR A 85 0.82 1.71 -13.10
CA TYR A 85 -0.24 0.69 -13.19
C TYR A 85 -1.57 1.31 -13.66
N ASP A 86 -2.13 2.22 -12.86
CA ASP A 86 -3.33 3.03 -13.13
C ASP A 86 -3.37 4.18 -12.11
N ASN A 87 -3.22 5.42 -12.58
CA ASN A 87 -3.13 6.61 -11.74
C ASN A 87 -4.41 6.91 -10.96
N ASN A 88 -5.57 6.39 -11.37
CA ASN A 88 -6.83 6.64 -10.66
C ASN A 88 -6.94 5.86 -9.35
N ARG A 89 -6.20 4.75 -9.22
CA ARG A 89 -6.37 3.78 -8.14
C ARG A 89 -5.08 3.45 -7.40
N THR A 90 -4.00 4.17 -7.63
CA THR A 90 -2.69 3.92 -7.00
C THR A 90 -2.12 5.19 -6.38
N GLY A 91 -1.03 5.06 -5.62
CA GLY A 91 -0.28 6.22 -5.11
C GLY A 91 -0.48 6.51 -3.62
N MET A 92 -0.05 7.72 -3.25
CA MET A 92 0.13 8.17 -1.86
C MET A 92 -1.10 8.88 -1.26
N LEU A 93 -2.18 9.03 -2.05
CA LEU A 93 -3.45 9.66 -1.62
C LEU A 93 -3.22 10.96 -0.81
N PRO A 94 -2.66 12.03 -1.41
CA PRO A 94 -2.27 13.23 -0.66
C PRO A 94 -3.41 13.86 0.13
N PHE A 95 -4.66 13.74 -0.34
CA PHE A 95 -5.85 14.24 0.34
C PHE A 95 -6.10 13.62 1.73
N VAL A 96 -5.49 12.48 2.06
CA VAL A 96 -5.55 11.89 3.41
C VAL A 96 -4.91 12.79 4.47
N PHE A 97 -4.05 13.71 4.04
CA PHE A 97 -3.37 14.68 4.90
C PHE A 97 -4.11 16.01 5.01
N ASP A 98 -5.22 16.20 4.30
CA ASP A 98 -6.06 17.40 4.41
C ASP A 98 -6.81 17.39 5.75
N ASP A 99 -7.05 18.55 6.35
CA ASP A 99 -7.77 18.68 7.62
C ASP A 99 -9.20 18.15 7.55
N SER A 100 -9.82 18.17 6.36
CA SER A 100 -11.17 17.67 6.10
C SER A 100 -11.25 16.15 5.98
N PHE A 101 -10.12 15.43 6.00
CA PHE A 101 -10.12 14.00 5.71
C PHE A 101 -10.87 13.17 6.75
N GLY A 102 -11.71 12.27 6.26
CA GLY A 102 -12.47 11.29 7.01
C GLY A 102 -13.01 10.19 6.10
N PHE A 103 -13.93 9.37 6.60
CA PHE A 103 -14.57 8.31 5.81
C PHE A 103 -15.29 8.85 4.58
N GLU A 104 -15.97 9.99 4.70
CA GLU A 104 -16.75 10.61 3.61
C GLU A 104 -15.86 10.94 2.40
N GLN A 105 -14.73 11.63 2.62
CA GLN A 105 -13.80 11.97 1.54
C GLN A 105 -13.19 10.71 0.89
N TYR A 106 -12.94 9.64 1.67
CA TYR A 106 -12.48 8.36 1.10
C TYR A 106 -13.56 7.67 0.27
N VAL A 107 -14.83 7.74 0.69
CA VAL A 107 -15.97 7.25 -0.08
C VAL A 107 -16.09 8.02 -1.39
N ASP A 108 -16.00 9.35 -1.36
CA ASP A 108 -16.03 10.16 -2.58
C ASP A 108 -14.90 9.82 -3.54
N TYR A 109 -13.66 9.72 -3.03
CA TYR A 109 -12.53 9.22 -3.81
C TYR A 109 -12.85 7.87 -4.47
N ALA A 110 -13.31 6.89 -3.68
CA ALA A 110 -13.60 5.55 -4.19
C ALA A 110 -14.76 5.53 -5.20
N LEU A 111 -15.76 6.40 -5.05
CA LEU A 111 -16.88 6.54 -5.99
C LEU A 111 -16.42 7.05 -7.37
N ASP A 112 -15.35 7.85 -7.40
CA ASP A 112 -14.77 8.43 -8.62
C ASP A 112 -13.69 7.54 -9.26
N VAL A 113 -13.17 6.54 -8.53
CA VAL A 113 -12.31 5.52 -9.14
C VAL A 113 -13.12 4.71 -10.17
N PRO A 114 -12.66 4.60 -11.43
CA PRO A 114 -13.36 3.80 -12.43
C PRO A 114 -13.49 2.33 -12.02
N MET A 115 -14.66 1.75 -12.24
CA MET A 115 -14.93 0.35 -11.95
C MET A 115 -14.10 -0.58 -12.86
N TYR A 116 -13.99 -1.84 -12.48
CA TYR A 116 -13.56 -2.92 -13.39
C TYR A 116 -14.72 -3.80 -13.81
N PHE A 117 -15.52 -4.27 -12.86
CA PHE A 117 -16.55 -5.26 -13.13
C PHE A 117 -17.70 -5.14 -12.14
N VAL A 118 -18.82 -5.77 -12.51
CA VAL A 118 -19.89 -6.15 -11.59
C VAL A 118 -20.02 -7.67 -11.60
N TYR A 119 -20.27 -8.27 -10.44
CA TYR A 119 -20.48 -9.72 -10.33
C TYR A 119 -21.97 -10.04 -10.24
N ARG A 120 -22.51 -10.72 -11.25
CA ARG A 120 -23.92 -11.13 -11.31
C ARG A 120 -24.03 -12.55 -11.84
N LYS A 121 -24.92 -13.34 -11.26
CA LYS A 121 -25.25 -14.71 -11.73
C LYS A 121 -24.00 -15.55 -12.04
N LYS A 122 -23.00 -15.49 -11.13
CA LYS A 122 -21.70 -16.16 -11.22
C LYS A 122 -20.78 -15.70 -12.38
N LYS A 123 -21.06 -14.56 -12.99
CA LYS A 123 -20.27 -13.98 -14.09
C LYS A 123 -19.74 -12.60 -13.70
N TYR A 124 -18.55 -12.30 -14.21
CA TYR A 124 -17.98 -10.95 -14.18
C TYR A 124 -18.44 -10.21 -15.44
N ILE A 125 -19.16 -9.11 -15.25
CA ILE A 125 -19.62 -8.22 -16.31
C ILE A 125 -18.62 -7.08 -16.39
N ASP A 126 -18.04 -6.86 -17.57
CA ASP A 126 -17.09 -5.78 -17.81
C ASP A 126 -17.80 -4.43 -17.63
N CYS A 127 -17.32 -3.66 -16.66
CA CYS A 127 -17.75 -2.28 -16.38
C CYS A 127 -16.53 -1.36 -16.34
N SER A 128 -15.47 -1.74 -17.05
CA SER A 128 -14.18 -1.07 -17.00
C SER A 128 -14.28 0.36 -17.53
N GLY A 129 -13.81 1.32 -16.73
CA GLY A 129 -13.91 2.74 -17.06
C GLY A 129 -15.25 3.41 -16.68
N LEU A 130 -16.24 2.65 -16.18
CA LEU A 130 -17.53 3.20 -15.75
C LEU A 130 -17.51 3.70 -14.30
N SER A 131 -18.45 4.56 -13.94
CA SER A 131 -18.53 5.18 -12.61
C SER A 131 -19.35 4.35 -11.62
N PHE A 132 -18.85 4.21 -10.38
CA PHE A 132 -19.65 3.64 -9.31
C PHE A 132 -20.81 4.57 -8.90
N ARG A 133 -20.69 5.89 -9.08
CA ARG A 133 -21.81 6.84 -8.86
C ARG A 133 -22.97 6.58 -9.82
N ASP A 134 -22.66 6.27 -11.08
CA ASP A 134 -23.68 5.87 -12.06
C ASP A 134 -24.33 4.55 -11.65
N PHE A 135 -23.56 3.62 -11.08
CA PHE A 135 -24.11 2.37 -10.57
C PHE A 135 -25.08 2.57 -9.40
N MET A 136 -24.75 3.44 -8.45
CA MET A 136 -25.68 3.80 -7.38
C MET A 136 -26.97 4.44 -7.92
N SER A 137 -26.91 5.04 -9.11
CA SER A 137 -28.06 5.67 -9.77
C SER A 137 -28.77 4.76 -10.78
N GLY A 138 -28.37 3.48 -10.92
CA GLY A 138 -28.97 2.54 -11.89
C GLY A 138 -28.63 2.83 -13.35
N LYS A 139 -27.55 3.59 -13.62
CA LYS A 139 -27.19 4.10 -14.96
C LYS A 139 -26.06 3.33 -15.65
N LEU A 140 -25.63 2.19 -15.11
CA LEU A 140 -24.60 1.37 -15.77
C LEU A 140 -25.16 0.75 -17.06
N SER A 141 -24.53 1.08 -18.19
CA SER A 141 -24.93 0.57 -19.51
C SER A 141 -24.88 -0.97 -19.65
N PRO A 142 -23.96 -1.72 -19.01
CA PRO A 142 -23.95 -3.19 -19.12
C PRO A 142 -25.06 -3.87 -18.30
N ILE A 143 -25.63 -3.18 -17.31
CA ILE A 143 -26.70 -3.68 -16.43
C ILE A 143 -27.75 -2.58 -16.14
N PRO A 144 -28.51 -2.13 -17.16
CA PRO A 144 -29.40 -0.98 -17.02
C PRO A 144 -30.45 -1.16 -15.92
N GLY A 145 -30.62 -0.15 -15.06
CA GLY A 145 -31.62 -0.14 -13.99
C GLY A 145 -31.23 -0.92 -12.73
N GLU A 146 -30.12 -1.67 -12.73
CA GLU A 146 -29.65 -2.36 -11.53
C GLU A 146 -28.95 -1.38 -10.57
N LEU A 147 -29.30 -1.43 -9.28
CA LEU A 147 -28.66 -0.64 -8.22
C LEU A 147 -27.51 -1.41 -7.57
N ALA A 148 -26.50 -0.67 -7.13
CA ALA A 148 -25.35 -1.21 -6.40
C ALA A 148 -25.76 -1.82 -5.06
N THR A 149 -25.16 -2.97 -4.72
CA THR A 149 -25.29 -3.62 -3.40
C THR A 149 -24.05 -3.39 -2.55
N LEU A 150 -24.10 -3.70 -1.25
CA LEU A 150 -22.91 -3.67 -0.38
C LEU A 150 -21.81 -4.63 -0.87
N ASN A 151 -22.17 -5.77 -1.47
CA ASN A 151 -21.19 -6.68 -2.06
C ASN A 151 -20.52 -6.07 -3.29
N ASP A 152 -21.24 -5.26 -4.08
CA ASP A 152 -20.64 -4.53 -5.19
C ASP A 152 -19.67 -3.46 -4.72
N TRP A 153 -20.03 -2.76 -3.63
CA TRP A 153 -19.14 -1.81 -2.99
C TRP A 153 -17.87 -2.47 -2.45
N GLU A 154 -17.99 -3.60 -1.76
CA GLU A 154 -16.84 -4.36 -1.26
C GLU A 154 -15.94 -4.87 -2.40
N ASN A 155 -16.53 -5.31 -3.51
CA ASN A 155 -15.79 -5.69 -4.71
C ASN A 155 -15.08 -4.49 -5.33
N HIS A 156 -15.74 -3.34 -5.44
CA HIS A 156 -15.18 -2.12 -6.00
C HIS A 156 -13.99 -1.62 -5.19
N LEU A 157 -14.15 -1.51 -3.86
CA LEU A 157 -13.05 -1.16 -2.95
C LEU A 157 -11.85 -2.11 -3.07
N ALA A 158 -12.10 -3.41 -3.32
CA ALA A 158 -11.04 -4.39 -3.52
C ALA A 158 -10.26 -4.19 -4.84
N THR A 159 -10.75 -3.36 -5.75
CA THR A 159 -10.06 -2.98 -6.99
C THR A 159 -9.24 -1.69 -6.89
N ILE A 160 -9.28 -0.98 -5.76
CA ILE A 160 -8.45 0.18 -5.51
C ILE A 160 -7.10 -0.30 -4.94
N TYR A 161 -5.97 0.26 -5.35
CA TYR A 161 -4.62 -0.22 -5.01
C TYR A 161 -3.64 0.90 -4.59
N PRO A 162 -3.99 1.80 -3.65
CA PRO A 162 -3.04 2.76 -3.09
C PRO A 162 -1.92 2.06 -2.30
N GLU A 163 -0.92 2.83 -1.86
CA GLU A 163 0.15 2.36 -0.97
C GLU A 163 -0.40 1.87 0.39
N VAL A 164 -1.49 2.48 0.86
CA VAL A 164 -2.29 2.05 2.02
C VAL A 164 -3.76 2.12 1.64
N ARG A 165 -4.51 1.03 1.82
CA ARG A 165 -5.92 0.95 1.42
C ARG A 165 -6.85 0.92 2.62
N LEU A 166 -7.94 1.66 2.54
CA LEU A 166 -9.00 1.64 3.53
C LEU A 166 -10.18 0.78 3.05
N LYS A 167 -10.56 -0.17 3.90
CA LYS A 167 -11.83 -0.90 3.86
C LYS A 167 -12.49 -0.78 5.23
N ARG A 168 -13.04 -1.87 5.76
CA ARG A 168 -13.38 -1.97 7.20
C ARG A 168 -12.15 -2.12 8.11
N TYR A 169 -10.97 -2.14 7.50
CA TYR A 169 -9.63 -2.24 8.09
C TYR A 169 -8.66 -1.50 7.15
N LEU A 170 -7.45 -1.17 7.62
CA LEU A 170 -6.37 -0.62 6.81
C LEU A 170 -5.45 -1.74 6.31
N GLU A 171 -5.01 -1.66 5.06
CA GLU A 171 -4.12 -2.63 4.43
C GLU A 171 -2.80 -1.95 4.05
N MET A 172 -1.69 -2.45 4.57
CA MET A 172 -0.34 -1.94 4.26
C MET A 172 0.23 -2.68 3.06
N ARG A 173 0.48 -1.97 1.96
CA ARG A 173 0.67 -2.61 0.63
C ARG A 173 2.05 -2.41 0.03
N GLY A 174 2.95 -1.67 0.68
CA GLY A 174 4.24 -1.27 0.09
C GLY A 174 5.32 -2.35 0.00
N ALA A 175 5.21 -3.47 0.72
CA ALA A 175 6.30 -4.44 0.87
C ALA A 175 6.35 -5.52 -0.23
N ASP A 176 7.56 -5.86 -0.69
CA ASP A 176 7.78 -7.03 -1.55
C ASP A 176 7.59 -8.33 -0.78
N GLY A 177 7.25 -9.41 -1.49
CA GLY A 177 7.32 -10.75 -0.92
C GLY A 177 8.76 -11.13 -0.59
N GLY A 178 8.96 -11.91 0.46
CA GLY A 178 10.29 -12.26 0.94
C GLY A 178 10.34 -13.62 1.64
N PRO A 179 11.51 -14.01 2.17
CA PRO A 179 11.65 -15.22 2.97
C PRO A 179 10.79 -15.15 4.24
N TRP A 180 10.61 -16.30 4.90
CA TRP A 180 9.69 -16.45 6.04
C TRP A 180 9.90 -15.42 7.17
N ARG A 181 11.15 -15.02 7.43
CA ARG A 181 11.49 -14.03 8.46
C ARG A 181 10.92 -12.66 8.11
N SER A 182 11.02 -12.24 6.85
CA SER A 182 10.42 -11.01 6.35
C SER A 182 8.89 -11.08 6.34
N LEU A 183 8.31 -12.27 6.05
CA LEU A 183 6.85 -12.47 6.13
C LEU A 183 6.32 -12.26 7.56
N CYS A 184 7.08 -12.62 8.58
CA CYS A 184 6.73 -12.38 9.98
C CYS A 184 7.12 -10.97 10.45
N GLY A 185 8.19 -10.41 9.92
CA GLY A 185 8.69 -9.08 10.27
C GLY A 185 7.79 -7.94 9.81
N LEU A 186 7.16 -8.06 8.62
CA LEU A 186 6.26 -7.04 8.09
C LEU A 186 5.05 -6.75 9.01
N PRO A 187 4.24 -7.75 9.42
CA PRO A 187 3.13 -7.49 10.34
C PRO A 187 3.63 -6.99 11.69
N ALA A 188 4.75 -7.52 12.21
CA ALA A 188 5.34 -7.05 13.46
C ALA A 188 5.74 -5.57 13.40
N PHE A 189 6.29 -5.11 12.28
CA PHE A 189 6.68 -3.71 12.07
C PHE A 189 5.48 -2.77 12.20
N TRP A 190 4.38 -3.07 11.50
CA TRP A 190 3.19 -2.23 11.54
C TRP A 190 2.41 -2.35 12.85
N VAL A 191 2.33 -3.55 13.45
CA VAL A 191 1.69 -3.72 14.76
C VAL A 191 2.43 -2.93 15.83
N GLY A 192 3.76 -2.97 15.84
CA GLY A 192 4.58 -2.21 16.78
C GLY A 192 4.42 -0.69 16.68
N ILE A 193 4.06 -0.19 15.49
CA ILE A 193 3.84 1.25 15.26
C ILE A 193 2.40 1.63 15.57
N LEU A 194 1.43 0.91 15.00
CA LEU A 194 0.04 1.37 14.93
C LEU A 194 -0.81 0.93 16.12
N TYR A 195 -0.43 -0.14 16.84
CA TYR A 195 -1.19 -0.69 17.98
C TYR A 195 -0.60 -0.31 19.34
N ASP A 196 0.26 0.71 19.36
CA ASP A 196 0.76 1.35 20.58
C ASP A 196 0.63 2.87 20.41
N GLU A 197 -0.07 3.53 21.33
CA GLU A 197 -0.41 4.95 21.19
C GLU A 197 0.82 5.86 21.22
N VAL A 198 1.85 5.49 22.00
CA VAL A 198 3.10 6.25 22.07
C VAL A 198 3.85 6.15 20.75
N SER A 199 4.01 4.95 20.19
CA SER A 199 4.65 4.74 18.89
C SER A 199 3.90 5.43 17.76
N LEU A 200 2.56 5.33 17.74
CA LEU A 200 1.72 5.97 16.72
C LEU A 200 1.88 7.50 16.78
N GLN A 201 1.81 8.08 17.98
CA GLN A 201 1.96 9.54 18.14
C GLN A 201 3.37 10.00 17.77
N SER A 202 4.42 9.30 18.20
CA SER A 202 5.80 9.65 17.82
C SER A 202 6.03 9.60 16.31
N VAL A 203 5.43 8.62 15.61
CA VAL A 203 5.50 8.58 14.13
C VAL A 203 4.75 9.75 13.50
N LEU A 204 3.59 10.13 14.02
CA LEU A 204 2.87 11.31 13.55
C LEU A 204 3.70 12.57 13.75
N ASP A 205 4.38 12.70 14.89
CA ASP A 205 5.25 13.86 15.19
C ASP A 205 6.47 13.91 14.26
N ILE A 206 7.14 12.77 14.00
CA ILE A 206 8.27 12.66 13.06
C ILE A 206 7.88 13.06 11.63
N THR A 207 6.64 12.77 11.24
CA THR A 207 6.14 12.95 9.87
C THR A 207 5.27 14.20 9.69
N ALA A 208 5.05 14.96 10.76
CA ALA A 208 4.12 16.09 10.79
C ALA A 208 4.48 17.20 9.80
N ASP A 209 5.77 17.47 9.63
CA ASP A 209 6.29 18.53 8.77
C ASP A 209 6.68 18.02 7.37
N TRP A 210 6.40 16.76 7.05
CA TRP A 210 6.68 16.23 5.71
C TRP A 210 5.72 16.84 4.71
N THR A 211 6.25 17.38 3.62
CA THR A 211 5.43 17.94 2.54
C THR A 211 4.82 16.83 1.68
N PRO A 212 3.71 17.10 0.96
CA PRO A 212 3.20 16.17 -0.05
C PRO A 212 4.27 15.76 -1.08
N GLU A 213 5.11 16.71 -1.49
CA GLU A 213 6.19 16.51 -2.44
C GLU A 213 7.28 15.59 -1.89
N GLU A 214 7.65 15.75 -0.60
CA GLU A 214 8.58 14.87 0.09
C GLU A 214 8.05 13.44 0.18
N ARG A 215 6.78 13.25 0.59
CA ARG A 215 6.14 11.93 0.64
C ARG A 215 6.13 11.27 -0.74
N GLN A 216 5.78 12.02 -1.78
CA GLN A 216 5.77 11.50 -3.15
C GLN A 216 7.18 11.22 -3.68
N MET A 217 8.16 12.06 -3.34
CA MET A 217 9.57 11.87 -3.69
C MET A 217 10.09 10.57 -3.08
N LEU A 218 9.84 10.34 -1.79
CA LEU A 218 10.24 9.11 -1.10
C LEU A 218 9.61 7.88 -1.78
N ARG A 219 8.31 7.92 -2.10
CA ARG A 219 7.63 6.85 -2.83
C ARG A 219 8.29 6.55 -4.19
N ASN A 220 8.71 7.58 -4.91
CA ASN A 220 9.31 7.42 -6.24
C ASN A 220 10.79 6.99 -6.19
N LYS A 221 11.53 7.33 -5.12
CA LYS A 221 12.98 7.10 -5.03
C LYS A 221 13.34 5.84 -4.23
N ALA A 222 12.58 5.51 -3.19
CA ALA A 222 12.80 4.31 -2.37
C ALA A 222 12.90 3.00 -3.19
N PRO A 223 12.12 2.78 -4.27
CA PRO A 223 12.27 1.57 -5.10
C PRO A 223 13.67 1.40 -5.69
N LYS A 224 14.38 2.49 -5.96
CA LYS A 224 15.70 2.47 -6.60
C LYS A 224 16.84 2.55 -5.60
N SER A 225 16.77 3.44 -4.61
CA SER A 225 17.85 3.68 -3.64
C SER A 225 17.61 3.10 -2.25
N GLY A 226 16.42 2.60 -1.96
CA GLY A 226 16.08 2.00 -0.67
C GLY A 226 16.40 2.94 0.50
N LEU A 227 17.04 2.41 1.54
CA LEU A 227 17.47 3.19 2.71
C LEU A 227 18.57 4.22 2.39
N LYS A 228 19.23 4.13 1.24
CA LYS A 228 20.23 5.11 0.77
C LYS A 228 19.59 6.29 0.03
N THR A 229 18.27 6.37 -0.01
CA THR A 229 17.56 7.53 -0.58
C THR A 229 17.89 8.78 0.24
N PRO A 230 18.44 9.86 -0.37
CA PRO A 230 18.64 11.13 0.33
C PRO A 230 17.31 11.70 0.80
N PHE A 231 17.27 12.17 2.04
CA PHE A 231 16.10 12.80 2.62
C PHE A 231 16.54 13.88 3.61
N ARG A 232 16.20 15.13 3.31
CA ARG A 232 16.60 16.33 4.06
C ARG A 232 18.12 16.38 4.29
N ASP A 233 18.56 16.46 5.53
CA ASP A 233 19.95 16.55 5.98
C ASP A 233 20.67 15.20 6.04
N GLY A 234 20.01 14.09 5.66
CA GLY A 234 20.58 12.77 5.73
C GLY A 234 20.01 11.77 4.72
N LEU A 235 19.88 10.53 5.17
CA LEU A 235 19.35 9.42 4.38
C LEU A 235 18.05 8.92 5.01
N LEU A 236 17.19 8.32 4.19
CA LEU A 236 15.98 7.63 4.65
C LEU A 236 16.28 6.57 5.71
N ARG A 237 17.51 6.01 5.70
CA ARG A 237 18.03 5.14 6.75
C ARG A 237 17.93 5.74 8.14
N HIS A 238 18.27 7.01 8.34
CA HIS A 238 18.28 7.64 9.67
C HIS A 238 16.86 7.71 10.25
N VAL A 239 15.87 8.02 9.40
CA VAL A 239 14.46 7.94 9.78
C VAL A 239 14.05 6.50 10.09
N ALA A 240 14.49 5.54 9.25
CA ALA A 240 14.19 4.13 9.48
C ALA A 240 14.77 3.57 10.78
N GLU A 241 15.94 4.05 11.23
CA GLU A 241 16.54 3.72 12.53
C GLU A 241 15.61 4.10 13.69
N GLU A 242 15.07 5.31 13.66
CA GLU A 242 14.12 5.79 14.66
C GLU A 242 12.78 5.04 14.59
N VAL A 243 12.22 4.87 13.39
CA VAL A 243 10.93 4.21 13.19
C VAL A 243 10.97 2.72 13.60
N VAL A 244 12.06 2.00 13.30
CA VAL A 244 12.20 0.59 13.71
C VAL A 244 12.41 0.47 15.22
N LYS A 245 13.08 1.46 15.85
CA LYS A 245 13.13 1.54 17.31
C LYS A 245 11.72 1.72 17.90
N LEU A 246 10.92 2.66 17.37
CA LEU A 246 9.53 2.85 17.81
C LEU A 246 8.66 1.60 17.60
N ALA A 247 8.81 0.91 16.47
CA ALA A 247 8.12 -0.36 16.23
C ALA A 247 8.48 -1.40 17.29
N LYS A 248 9.77 -1.53 17.63
CA LYS A 248 10.24 -2.45 18.67
C LYS A 248 9.68 -2.07 20.04
N ASP A 249 9.75 -0.79 20.39
CA ASP A 249 9.27 -0.29 21.68
C ASP A 249 7.75 -0.52 21.85
N GLY A 250 6.96 -0.37 20.80
CA GLY A 250 5.52 -0.67 20.84
C GLY A 250 5.22 -2.16 20.98
N LEU A 251 6.01 -3.05 20.35
CA LEU A 251 5.89 -4.49 20.58
C LEU A 251 6.29 -4.89 22.01
N GLU A 252 7.29 -4.24 22.60
CA GLU A 252 7.66 -4.45 24.00
C GLU A 252 6.54 -3.99 24.95
N ARG A 253 5.94 -2.82 24.72
CA ARG A 253 4.81 -2.30 25.51
C ARG A 253 3.57 -3.19 25.44
N ARG A 254 3.34 -3.88 24.32
CA ARG A 254 2.28 -4.90 24.19
C ARG A 254 2.51 -6.13 25.07
N GLY A 255 3.74 -6.42 25.48
CA GLY A 255 4.05 -7.46 26.48
C GLY A 255 3.98 -8.92 25.99
N PHE A 256 3.78 -9.17 24.69
CA PHE A 256 3.65 -10.53 24.14
C PHE A 256 4.97 -11.18 23.69
N LYS A 257 6.12 -10.54 23.94
CA LYS A 257 7.46 -10.99 23.50
C LYS A 257 7.58 -11.12 21.97
N GLU A 258 6.94 -10.21 21.24
CA GLU A 258 6.88 -10.19 19.77
C GLU A 258 8.05 -9.43 19.12
N SER A 259 8.84 -8.68 19.89
CA SER A 259 9.92 -7.82 19.38
C SER A 259 11.00 -8.58 18.61
N GLY A 260 11.19 -9.87 18.89
CA GLY A 260 12.13 -10.74 18.17
C GLY A 260 11.79 -10.91 16.68
N PHE A 261 10.54 -10.68 16.26
CA PHE A 261 10.16 -10.69 14.84
C PHE A 261 10.80 -9.54 14.04
N LEU A 262 11.29 -8.48 14.71
CA LEU A 262 11.96 -7.35 14.07
C LEU A 262 13.48 -7.50 13.94
N ASN A 263 14.07 -8.61 14.40
CA ASN A 263 15.53 -8.78 14.40
C ASN A 263 16.15 -8.64 13.00
N GLU A 264 15.53 -9.21 11.96
CA GLU A 264 16.02 -9.09 10.59
C GLU A 264 15.87 -7.66 10.05
N VAL A 265 14.73 -7.02 10.33
CA VAL A 265 14.46 -5.64 9.91
C VAL A 265 15.47 -4.68 10.55
N ALA A 266 15.75 -4.85 11.84
CA ALA A 266 16.74 -4.05 12.57
C ALA A 266 18.15 -4.22 11.98
N GLU A 267 18.53 -5.43 11.55
CA GLU A 267 19.82 -5.67 10.91
C GLU A 267 19.92 -5.01 9.52
N VAL A 268 18.84 -5.04 8.74
CA VAL A 268 18.77 -4.34 7.44
C VAL A 268 18.98 -2.85 7.63
N VAL A 269 18.33 -2.25 8.64
CA VAL A 269 18.48 -0.83 8.97
C VAL A 269 19.92 -0.51 9.38
N ARG A 270 20.48 -1.28 10.32
CA ARG A 270 21.83 -1.07 10.88
C ARG A 270 22.92 -1.19 9.82
N THR A 271 22.76 -2.06 8.84
CA THR A 271 23.77 -2.28 7.79
C THR A 271 23.49 -1.49 6.52
N GLY A 272 22.23 -1.08 6.30
CA GLY A 272 21.75 -0.59 5.01
C GLY A 272 21.80 -1.65 3.90
N LYS A 273 21.93 -2.94 4.25
CA LYS A 273 21.99 -4.07 3.32
C LYS A 273 20.75 -4.93 3.48
N LEU A 274 20.07 -5.22 2.37
CA LEU A 274 18.94 -6.14 2.33
C LEU A 274 19.44 -7.56 2.61
N SER A 275 18.66 -8.37 3.32
CA SER A 275 19.08 -9.68 3.87
C SER A 275 19.32 -10.77 2.81
N GLN A 276 19.16 -10.48 1.52
CA GLN A 276 19.42 -11.41 0.42
C GLN A 276 19.93 -10.70 -0.85
N VAL A 277 21.07 -10.02 -0.77
CA VAL A 277 21.86 -9.74 -1.98
C VAL A 277 22.75 -10.96 -2.22
N TYR A 278 22.28 -11.87 -3.07
CA TYR A 278 23.07 -12.99 -3.62
C TYR A 278 24.08 -12.46 -4.65
#